data_AF-A0A661C417-F1
#
_entry.id   AF-A0A661C417-F1
#
_cell.length_a   1.000
_cell.length_b   1.000
_cell.length_c   1.000
_cell.angle_alpha   90.00
_cell.angle_beta   90.00
_cell.angle_gamma   90.00
#
_symmetry.space_group_name_H-M   'P 1'
#
loop_
_entity.id
_entity.type
_entity.pdbx_description
1 polymer ?
#
loop_
_entity_poly.entity_id
_entity_poly.type
_entity_poly.pdbx_seq_one_letter_code
_entity_poly.pdbx_strand_id
1 'polypeptide(L)'
;MSDENKLEKLLHTSRETGEGEEWIFSLTPIAIAFVFYIMFIISTELEDKGLFIAFGAAAGMIGLESYWIVRGWRRNHGSTVLMGFIGIALTLGLLKLYMSFT
;
A
#
# COMPACT_ATOMS: atom_id res chain seq x y z
N MET A 1 -11.61 3.68 -28.37
CA MET A 1 -12.15 2.32 -28.60
C MET A 1 -11.47 1.22 -27.79
N SER A 2 -10.27 1.40 -27.21
CA SER A 2 -9.63 0.37 -26.35
C SER A 2 -10.07 0.43 -24.88
N ASP A 3 -10.40 1.63 -24.38
CA ASP A 3 -10.50 1.86 -22.92
C ASP A 3 -11.86 1.47 -22.35
N GLU A 4 -12.96 1.63 -23.11
CA GLU A 4 -14.28 1.10 -22.74
C GLU A 4 -14.24 -0.43 -22.57
N ASN A 5 -13.60 -1.14 -23.51
CA ASN A 5 -13.36 -2.58 -23.40
C ASN A 5 -12.51 -2.97 -22.18
N LYS A 6 -11.64 -2.07 -21.70
CA LYS A 6 -10.78 -2.34 -20.54
C LYS A 6 -11.51 -2.12 -19.22
N LEU A 7 -12.30 -1.06 -19.12
CA LEU A 7 -13.18 -0.82 -17.96
C LEU A 7 -14.22 -1.93 -17.81
N GLU A 8 -14.82 -2.38 -18.91
CA GLU A 8 -15.77 -3.50 -18.90
C GLU A 8 -15.10 -4.80 -18.42
N LYS A 9 -13.89 -5.11 -18.91
CA LYS A 9 -13.11 -6.26 -18.43
C LYS A 9 -12.74 -6.16 -16.95
N LEU A 10 -12.41 -4.96 -16.47
CA LEU A 10 -12.10 -4.71 -15.06
C LEU A 10 -13.30 -4.95 -14.15
N LEU A 11 -14.52 -4.68 -14.63
CA LEU A 11 -15.77 -4.86 -13.88
C LEU A 11 -16.27 -6.31 -13.90
N HIS A 12 -16.06 -7.04 -15.00
CA HIS A 12 -16.57 -8.40 -15.16
C HIS A 12 -15.65 -9.51 -14.63
N THR A 13 -14.34 -9.24 -14.48
CA THR A 13 -13.39 -10.25 -13.99
C THR A 13 -13.38 -10.22 -12.46
N SER A 14 -13.86 -11.31 -11.84
CA SER A 14 -13.89 -11.41 -10.38
C SER A 14 -12.52 -11.78 -9.80
N ARG A 15 -12.35 -11.48 -8.51
CA ARG A 15 -11.09 -11.69 -7.79
C ARG A 15 -10.83 -13.19 -7.60
N GLU A 16 -9.61 -13.64 -7.88
CA GLU A 16 -9.17 -14.99 -7.57
C GLU A 16 -9.15 -15.20 -6.04
N THR A 17 -9.59 -16.37 -5.58
CA THR A 17 -9.74 -16.69 -4.14
C THR A 17 -8.43 -16.67 -3.36
N GLY A 18 -7.27 -16.76 -4.03
CA GLY A 18 -5.93 -16.73 -3.42
C GLY A 18 -5.27 -15.36 -3.30
N GLU A 19 -5.86 -14.28 -3.84
CA GLU A 19 -5.18 -12.97 -3.86
C GLU A 19 -4.92 -12.39 -2.46
N GLY A 20 -5.78 -12.69 -1.48
CA GLY A 20 -5.59 -12.23 -0.11
C GLY A 20 -4.36 -12.86 0.55
N GLU A 21 -4.10 -14.14 0.28
CA GLU A 21 -2.92 -14.85 0.78
C GLU A 21 -1.64 -14.30 0.15
N GLU A 22 -1.65 -14.06 -1.16
CA GLU A 22 -0.55 -13.39 -1.85
C GLU A 22 -0.31 -11.97 -1.31
N TRP A 23 -1.36 -11.23 -0.96
CA TRP A 23 -1.25 -9.91 -0.33
C TRP A 23 -0.56 -10.00 1.03
N ILE A 24 -0.98 -10.94 1.87
CA ILE A 24 -0.33 -11.17 3.17
C ILE A 24 1.13 -11.57 2.98
N PHE A 25 1.45 -12.46 2.03
CA PHE A 25 2.84 -12.83 1.76
C PHE A 25 3.68 -11.66 1.27
N SER A 26 3.10 -10.75 0.48
CA SER A 26 3.79 -9.54 0.02
C SER A 26 4.12 -8.54 1.13
N LEU A 27 3.50 -8.66 2.32
CA LEU A 27 3.89 -7.87 3.50
C LEU A 27 5.23 -8.31 4.08
N THR A 28 5.63 -9.57 3.92
CA THR A 28 6.87 -10.12 4.51
C THR A 28 8.11 -9.30 4.15
N PRO A 29 8.45 -9.07 2.86
CA PRO A 29 9.62 -8.27 2.50
C PRO A 29 9.51 -6.82 3.00
N ILE A 30 8.30 -6.25 3.06
CA ILE A 30 8.07 -4.90 3.54
C ILE A 30 8.30 -4.82 5.05
N ALA A 31 7.81 -5.79 5.81
CA ALA A 31 8.02 -5.88 7.24
C ALA A 31 9.52 -5.98 7.57
N ILE A 32 10.26 -6.80 6.83
CA ILE A 32 11.72 -6.92 6.98
C ILE A 32 12.39 -5.56 6.71
N ALA A 33 12.08 -4.92 5.58
CA ALA A 33 12.64 -3.61 5.24
C ALA A 33 12.27 -2.54 6.30
N PHE A 34 11.06 -2.59 6.83
CA PHE A 34 10.58 -1.67 7.84
C PHE A 34 11.29 -1.84 9.19
N VAL A 35 11.61 -3.07 9.59
CA VAL A 35 12.44 -3.33 10.78
C VAL A 35 13.82 -2.71 10.62
N PHE A 36 14.49 -2.90 9.49
CA PHE A 36 15.79 -2.28 9.22
C PHE A 36 15.70 -0.74 9.24
N TYR A 37 14.65 -0.19 8.65
CA TYR A 37 14.39 1.24 8.66
C TYR A 37 14.21 1.80 10.09
N ILE A 38 13.41 1.13 10.93
CA ILE A 38 13.23 1.54 12.34
C ILE A 38 14.56 1.48 13.09
N MET A 39 15.31 0.38 12.96
CA MET A 39 16.61 0.23 13.62
C MET A 39 17.57 1.36 13.21
N PHE A 40 17.57 1.70 11.92
CA PHE A 40 18.33 2.85 11.41
C PHE A 40 17.88 4.16 12.06
N ILE A 41 16.59 4.51 12.02
CA ILE A 41 16.10 5.77 12.61
C ILE A 41 16.38 5.86 14.11
N ILE A 42 16.20 4.77 14.86
CA ILE A 42 16.49 4.73 16.31
C ILE A 42 17.97 5.02 16.58
N SER A 43 18.87 4.52 15.73
CA SER A 43 20.32 4.70 15.87
C SER A 43 20.82 6.11 15.55
N THR A 44 20.00 6.96 14.92
CA THR A 44 20.38 8.34 14.57
C THR A 44 20.08 9.35 15.69
N GLU A 45 20.67 10.54 15.63
CA GLU A 45 20.39 11.66 16.57
C GLU A 45 19.29 12.60 16.06
N LEU A 46 18.28 12.07 15.35
CA LEU A 46 17.15 12.87 14.88
C LEU A 46 16.25 13.29 16.06
N GLU A 47 15.79 14.55 16.06
CA GLU A 47 14.88 15.09 17.07
C GLU A 47 13.48 14.45 16.98
N ASP A 48 12.92 14.35 15.76
CA ASP A 48 11.55 13.86 15.54
C ASP A 48 11.49 12.44 14.94
N LYS A 49 12.13 11.47 15.60
CA LYS A 49 12.17 10.05 15.16
C LYS A 49 10.79 9.48 14.87
N GLY A 50 9.79 9.84 15.68
CA GLY A 50 8.40 9.37 15.52
C GLY A 50 7.79 9.79 14.18
N LEU A 51 8.07 11.02 13.73
CA LEU A 51 7.59 11.55 12.47
C LEU A 51 8.20 10.78 11.29
N PHE A 52 9.52 10.54 11.32
CA PHE A 52 10.18 9.72 10.30
C PHE A 52 9.60 8.31 10.26
N ILE A 53 9.44 7.66 11.41
CA ILE A 53 8.84 6.31 11.49
C ILE A 53 7.43 6.31 10.88
N ALA A 54 6.59 7.31 11.18
CA ALA A 54 5.25 7.42 10.62
C ALA A 54 5.25 7.62 9.10
N PHE A 55 6.11 8.50 8.57
CA PHE A 55 6.26 8.69 7.12
C PHE A 55 6.80 7.44 6.43
N GLY A 56 7.79 6.77 7.02
CA GLY A 56 8.34 5.53 6.48
C GLY A 56 7.30 4.41 6.44
N ALA A 57 6.48 4.29 7.49
CA ALA A 57 5.37 3.32 7.52
C ALA A 57 4.35 3.62 6.41
N ALA A 58 3.96 4.90 6.27
CA ALA A 58 3.04 5.32 5.23
C ALA A 58 3.61 5.06 3.82
N ALA A 59 4.89 5.35 3.59
CA ALA A 59 5.55 5.10 2.31
C ALA A 59 5.61 3.60 1.96
N GLY A 60 5.91 2.74 2.94
CA GLY A 60 5.90 1.28 2.76
C GLY A 60 4.52 0.74 2.38
N MET A 61 3.48 1.19 3.07
CA MET A 61 2.09 0.81 2.78
C MET A 61 1.62 1.34 1.42
N ILE A 62 1.88 2.60 1.10
CA ILE A 62 1.53 3.18 -0.21
C ILE A 62 2.25 2.45 -1.35
N GLY A 63 3.52 2.08 -1.16
CA GLY A 63 4.28 1.28 -2.12
C GLY A 63 3.64 -0.08 -2.38
N LEU A 64 3.19 -0.76 -1.32
CA LEU A 64 2.45 -2.02 -1.43
C LEU A 64 1.16 -1.86 -2.21
N GLU A 65 0.32 -0.90 -1.81
CA GLU A 65 -0.97 -0.69 -2.46
C GLU A 65 -0.79 -0.28 -3.93
N SER A 66 0.25 0.51 -4.24
CA SER A 66 0.60 0.87 -5.62
C SER A 66 0.98 -0.35 -6.45
N TYR A 67 1.73 -1.30 -5.88
CA TYR A 67 2.03 -2.58 -6.55
C TYR A 67 0.74 -3.36 -6.87
N TRP A 68 -0.19 -3.44 -5.92
CA TRP A 68 -1.47 -4.13 -6.11
C TRP A 68 -2.38 -3.44 -7.11
N ILE A 69 -2.40 -2.11 -7.16
CA ILE A 69 -3.10 -1.34 -8.20
C ILE A 69 -2.53 -1.67 -9.58
N VAL A 70 -1.21 -1.62 -9.76
CA VAL A 70 -0.58 -1.90 -11.06
C VAL A 70 -0.80 -3.36 -11.48
N ARG A 71 -0.70 -4.30 -10.54
CA ARG A 71 -0.96 -5.72 -10.80
C ARG A 71 -2.41 -5.98 -11.18
N GLY A 72 -3.36 -5.44 -10.40
CA GLY A 72 -4.80 -5.54 -10.67
C GLY A 72 -5.16 -4.92 -12.03
N TRP A 73 -4.55 -3.78 -12.38
CA TRP A 73 -4.73 -3.14 -13.68
C TRP A 73 -4.20 -3.98 -14.85
N ARG A 74 -3.08 -4.68 -14.66
CA ARG A 74 -2.52 -5.60 -15.67
C ARG A 74 -3.36 -6.87 -15.83
N ARG A 75 -3.91 -7.39 -14.74
CA ARG A 75 -4.74 -8.62 -14.73
C ARG A 75 -6.24 -8.36 -14.99
N ASN A 76 -6.64 -7.10 -15.15
CA ASN A 76 -8.04 -6.67 -15.28
C ASN A 76 -8.91 -7.05 -14.06
N HIS A 77 -8.35 -7.03 -12.85
CA HIS A 77 -9.09 -7.21 -11.60
C HIS A 77 -9.43 -5.84 -11.00
N GLY A 78 -10.60 -5.30 -11.36
CA GLY A 78 -11.02 -3.96 -10.93
C GLY A 78 -11.22 -3.81 -9.42
N SER A 79 -11.64 -4.88 -8.74
CA SER A 79 -11.81 -4.90 -7.29
C SER A 79 -10.48 -4.72 -6.55
N THR A 80 -9.40 -5.35 -7.03
CA THR A 80 -8.04 -5.24 -6.48
C THR A 80 -7.48 -3.83 -6.65
N VAL A 81 -7.76 -3.18 -7.78
CA VAL A 81 -7.41 -1.77 -8.01
C VAL A 81 -8.15 -0.85 -7.05
N LEU A 82 -9.47 -1.04 -6.90
CA LEU A 82 -10.28 -0.24 -6.00
C LEU A 82 -9.83 -0.37 -4.54
N MET A 83 -9.54 -1.60 -4.10
CA MET A 83 -9.06 -1.88 -2.75
C MET A 83 -7.72 -1.18 -2.49
N GLY A 84 -6.81 -1.17 -3.47
CA GLY A 84 -5.54 -0.45 -3.36
C GLY A 84 -5.72 1.06 -3.20
N PHE A 85 -6.62 1.68 -3.96
CA PHE A 85 -6.92 3.11 -3.79
C PHE A 85 -7.50 3.42 -2.40
N ILE A 86 -8.37 2.55 -1.89
CA ILE A 86 -8.91 2.66 -0.52
C ILE A 86 -7.79 2.53 0.51
N GLY A 87 -6.87 1.58 0.33
CA GLY A 87 -5.70 1.40 1.20
C GLY A 87 -4.79 2.63 1.26
N ILE A 88 -4.53 3.27 0.12
CA ILE A 88 -3.76 4.53 0.05
C ILE A 88 -4.50 5.65 0.79
N ALA A 89 -5.80 5.82 0.53
CA ALA A 89 -6.60 6.86 1.18
C ALA A 89 -6.64 6.69 2.71
N LEU A 90 -6.80 5.45 3.20
CA LEU A 90 -6.74 5.14 4.63
C LEU A 90 -5.35 5.44 5.21
N THR A 91 -4.29 5.04 4.52
CA THR A 91 -2.90 5.29 4.96
C THR A 91 -2.62 6.79 5.12
N LEU A 92 -3.00 7.60 4.12
CA LEU A 92 -2.86 9.05 4.16
C LEU A 92 -3.74 9.68 5.25
N GLY A 93 -4.95 9.17 5.44
CA GLY A 93 -5.86 9.60 6.51
C GLY A 93 -5.27 9.35 7.90
N LEU A 94 -4.71 8.17 8.14
CA LEU A 94 -4.04 7.81 9.40
C LEU A 94 -2.79 8.65 9.63
N LEU A 95 -1.96 8.87 8.60
CA LEU A 95 -0.78 9.73 8.71
C LEU A 95 -1.17 11.18 9.06
N LYS A 96 -2.19 11.72 8.39
CA LYS A 96 -2.70 13.07 8.70
C LYS A 96 -3.23 13.15 10.13
N LEU A 97 -3.93 12.12 10.58
CA LEU A 97 -4.44 12.05 11.95
C LEU A 97 -3.29 12.00 12.95
N TYR A 98 -2.24 11.22 12.69
CA TYR A 98 -1.03 11.18 13.52
C TYR A 98 -0.35 12.55 13.63
N MET A 99 -0.18 13.25 12.50
CA MET A 99 0.39 14.61 12.47
C MET A 99 -0.50 15.65 13.16
N SER A 100 -1.79 15.39 13.33
CA SER A 100 -2.68 16.30 14.06
C SER A 100 -2.58 16.15 15.58
N PHE A 101 -2.05 15.02 16.05
CA PHE A 101 -1.92 14.70 17.48
C PHE A 101 -0.49 14.83 18.01
N THR A 102 0.49 15.00 17.12
CA THR A 102 1.92 15.16 17.44
C THR A 102 2.32 16.60 17.16
#